data_AF-A0A952X685-F1
#
_entry.id   AF-A0A952X685-F1
#
_cell.length_a   1.000
_cell.length_b   1.000
_cell.length_c   1.000
_cell.angle_alpha   90.00
_cell.angle_beta   90.00
_cell.angle_gamma   90.00
#
_symmetry.space_group_name_H-M   'P 1'
#
loop_
_entity.id
_entity.type
_entity.pdbx_description
1 polymer ?
#
loop_
_entity_poly.entity_id
_entity_poly.type
_entity_poly.pdbx_seq_one_letter_code
_entity_poly.pdbx_strand_id
1 'polypeptide(L)'
;MPLYEIETNAHIMIGWADSQEGAKAIAREHYPTEEITRITKRPRDIWVISKRLLGIETPGEPCDIARECLSKASGDKLHAIRLYMHETGSDLHQAQKAVETNMSLGW
;
A
#
# COMPACT_ATOMS: atom_id res chain seq x y z
N MET A 1 -18.45 18.47 -8.14
CA MET A 1 -19.26 17.53 -7.33
C MET A 1 -18.38 16.96 -6.22
N PRO A 2 -18.85 16.87 -4.97
CA PRO A 2 -18.07 16.32 -3.88
C PRO A 2 -17.82 14.81 -4.01
N LEU A 3 -16.67 14.36 -3.50
CA LEU A 3 -16.28 12.96 -3.46
C LEU A 3 -16.74 12.34 -2.13
N TYR A 4 -17.40 11.18 -2.20
CA TYR A 4 -17.87 10.43 -1.04
C TYR A 4 -17.12 9.11 -0.91
N GLU A 5 -16.84 8.73 0.33
CA GLU A 5 -16.46 7.38 0.74
C GLU A 5 -17.70 6.70 1.32
N ILE A 6 -18.10 5.57 0.73
CA ILE A 6 -19.27 4.80 1.13
C ILE A 6 -18.77 3.40 1.52
N GLU A 7 -18.87 3.08 2.80
CA GLU A 7 -18.49 1.79 3.35
C GLU A 7 -19.74 0.94 3.56
N THR A 8 -19.66 -0.32 3.14
CA THR A 8 -20.68 -1.34 3.35
C THR A 8 -20.13 -2.44 4.26
N ASN A 9 -20.92 -3.49 4.46
CA ASN A 9 -20.46 -4.70 5.14
C ASN A 9 -19.36 -5.48 4.39
N ALA A 10 -19.16 -5.23 3.09
CA ALA A 10 -18.17 -5.96 2.28
C ALA A 10 -17.17 -5.07 1.52
N HIS A 11 -17.53 -3.82 1.20
CA HIS A 11 -16.77 -2.97 0.29
C HIS A 11 -16.62 -1.52 0.78
N ILE A 12 -15.61 -0.84 0.24
CA ILE A 12 -15.48 0.62 0.29
C ILE A 12 -15.58 1.15 -1.14
N MET A 13 -16.59 1.96 -1.41
CA MET A 13 -16.81 2.62 -2.69
C MET A 13 -16.40 4.10 -2.61
N ILE A 14 -15.78 4.58 -3.68
CA ILE A 14 -15.42 6.00 -3.86
C ILE A 14 -16.19 6.55 -5.05
N GLY A 15 -17.05 7.53 -4.83
CA GLY A 15 -17.95 8.04 -5.87
C GLY A 15 -18.22 9.53 -5.75
N TRP A 16 -18.40 10.21 -6.89
CA TRP A 16 -18.84 11.60 -6.93
C TRP A 16 -20.37 11.66 -6.85
N ALA A 17 -20.89 12.48 -5.95
CA ALA A 17 -22.32 12.72 -5.81
C ALA A 17 -22.58 14.16 -5.36
N ASP A 18 -23.74 14.73 -5.70
CA ASP A 18 -24.11 16.08 -5.25
C ASP A 18 -24.57 16.14 -3.80
N SER A 19 -24.95 14.99 -3.23
CA SER A 19 -25.46 14.89 -1.87
C SER A 19 -25.18 13.52 -1.26
N GLN A 20 -25.37 13.40 0.06
CA GLN A 20 -25.26 12.12 0.76
C GLN A 20 -26.32 11.10 0.29
N GLU A 21 -27.52 11.56 -0.09
CA GLU A 21 -28.54 10.67 -0.68
C GLU A 21 -28.11 10.18 -2.07
N GLY A 22 -27.46 11.02 -2.87
CA GLY A 22 -26.84 10.59 -4.13
C GLY A 22 -25.76 9.52 -3.90
N ALA A 23 -24.93 9.68 -2.86
CA ALA A 23 -23.94 8.67 -2.48
C ALA A 23 -24.59 7.34 -2.07
N LYS A 24 -25.72 7.37 -1.35
CA LYS A 24 -26.50 6.16 -1.03
C LYS A 24 -27.07 5.50 -2.29
N ALA A 25 -27.51 6.29 -3.26
CA ALA A 25 -28.05 5.77 -4.52
C ALA A 25 -26.99 4.97 -5.30
N ILE A 26 -25.75 5.48 -5.36
CA ILE A 26 -24.60 4.77 -5.96
C ILE A 26 -24.41 3.39 -5.34
N ALA A 27 -24.43 3.30 -4.01
CA ALA A 27 -24.28 2.02 -3.31
C ALA A 27 -25.40 1.04 -3.65
N ARG A 28 -26.65 1.51 -3.65
CA ARG A 28 -27.82 0.68 -3.97
C ARG A 28 -27.86 0.24 -5.43
N GLU A 29 -27.31 1.04 -6.34
CA GLU A 29 -27.23 0.72 -7.77
C GLU A 29 -26.23 -0.40 -8.03
N HIS A 30 -25.03 -0.33 -7.45
CA HIS A 30 -23.96 -1.30 -7.73
C HIS A 30 -23.97 -2.52 -6.80
N TYR A 31 -24.37 -2.33 -5.54
CA TYR A 31 -24.34 -3.37 -4.50
C TYR A 31 -25.65 -3.36 -3.69
N PRO A 32 -26.79 -3.71 -4.33
CA PRO A 32 -28.13 -3.57 -3.73
C PRO A 32 -28.36 -4.43 -2.48
N THR A 33 -27.59 -5.51 -2.31
CA THR A 33 -27.72 -6.45 -1.19
C THR A 33 -26.83 -6.10 -0.01
N GLU A 34 -25.95 -5.10 -0.16
CA GLU A 34 -25.00 -4.72 0.88
C GLU A 34 -25.55 -3.63 1.79
N GLU A 35 -25.30 -3.79 3.09
CA GLU A 35 -25.72 -2.81 4.08
C GLU A 35 -24.65 -1.72 4.22
N ILE A 36 -25.06 -0.46 4.04
CA ILE A 36 -24.18 0.69 4.22
C ILE A 36 -23.91 0.87 5.72
N THR A 37 -22.64 0.77 6.10
CA THR A 37 -22.18 0.95 7.49
C THR A 37 -21.76 2.40 7.76
N ARG A 38 -21.19 3.09 6.77
CA ARG A 38 -20.71 4.47 6.92
C ARG A 38 -20.71 5.23 5.60
N ILE A 39 -21.03 6.54 5.65
CA ILE A 39 -20.85 7.45 4.51
C ILE A 39 -20.15 8.71 5.00
N THR A 40 -19.07 9.10 4.33
CA THR A 40 -18.31 10.30 4.65
C THR A 40 -18.05 11.13 3.38
N LYS A 41 -18.34 12.44 3.44
CA LYS A 41 -17.90 13.39 2.42
C LYS A 41 -16.41 13.65 2.61
N ARG A 42 -15.59 13.38 1.59
CA ARG A 42 -14.15 13.57 1.69
C ARG A 42 -13.79 15.05 1.68
N PRO A 43 -12.79 15.46 2.47
CA PRO A 43 -12.29 16.84 2.48
C PRO A 43 -11.45 17.19 1.24
N ARG A 44 -10.99 16.19 0.49
CA ARG A 44 -10.23 16.31 -0.75
C ARG A 44 -10.82 15.39 -1.81
N ASP A 45 -10.61 15.75 -3.06
CA ASP A 45 -11.01 14.99 -4.26
C ASP A 45 -10.02 13.86 -4.62
N ILE A 46 -9.08 13.56 -3.73
CA ILE A 46 -8.13 12.45 -3.88
C ILE A 46 -8.42 11.31 -2.90
N TRP A 47 -8.32 10.09 -3.41
CA TRP A 47 -8.28 8.86 -2.64
C TRP A 47 -6.94 8.17 -2.85
N VAL A 48 -6.31 7.75 -1.75
CA VAL A 48 -5.00 7.09 -1.76
C VAL A 48 -5.16 5.74 -1.08
N ILE A 49 -4.77 4.68 -1.80
CA ILE A 49 -4.70 3.32 -1.29
C ILE A 49 -3.28 2.78 -1.53
N SER A 50 -2.74 2.06 -0.56
CA SER A 50 -1.42 1.44 -0.70
C SER A 50 -1.48 0.31 -1.72
N LYS A 51 -0.51 0.26 -2.65
CA LYS A 51 -0.35 -0.84 -3.61
C LYS A 51 -0.22 -2.20 -2.91
N ARG A 52 0.48 -2.24 -1.78
CA ARG A 52 0.63 -3.45 -0.95
C ARG A 52 -0.70 -3.98 -0.43
N LEU A 53 -1.62 -3.09 -0.04
CA LEU A 53 -2.97 -3.50 0.41
C LEU A 53 -3.80 -4.09 -0.74
N LEU A 54 -3.47 -3.74 -1.98
CA LEU A 54 -4.07 -4.32 -3.18
C LEU A 54 -3.34 -5.59 -3.65
N GLY A 55 -2.29 -6.04 -2.95
CA GLY A 55 -1.43 -7.15 -3.39
C GLY A 55 -0.65 -6.85 -4.67
N ILE A 56 -0.50 -5.57 -5.03
CA ILE A 56 0.28 -5.16 -6.20
C ILE A 56 1.73 -5.00 -5.76
N GLU A 57 2.57 -5.96 -6.14
CA GLU A 57 4.01 -5.88 -5.92
C GLU A 57 4.64 -4.94 -6.95
N THR A 58 5.24 -3.84 -6.49
CA THR A 58 6.02 -2.96 -7.38
C THR A 58 7.49 -3.41 -7.36
N PRO A 59 8.14 -3.59 -8.53
CA PRO A 59 9.60 -3.71 -8.57
C PRO A 59 10.21 -2.47 -7.93
N GLY A 60 11.01 -2.64 -6.88
CA GLY A 60 11.54 -1.50 -6.13
C GLY A 60 10.76 -1.11 -4.89
N GLU A 61 9.96 -2.00 -4.30
CA GLU A 61 9.48 -1.75 -2.93
C GLU A 61 10.62 -1.89 -1.93
N PRO A 62 10.72 -0.98 -0.95
CA PRO A 62 11.67 -1.13 0.12
C PRO A 62 11.46 -2.46 0.85
N CYS A 63 12.56 -3.14 1.14
CA CYS A 63 12.50 -4.36 1.91
C CYS A 63 12.86 -4.00 3.34
N ASP A 64 11.94 -4.20 4.29
CA ASP A 64 12.13 -3.81 5.69
C ASP A 64 13.32 -4.55 6.35
N ILE A 65 13.47 -5.85 6.04
CA ILE A 65 14.59 -6.69 6.53
C ILE A 65 15.90 -6.20 5.95
N ALA A 66 15.89 -5.90 4.65
CA ALA A 66 17.00 -5.22 4.08
C ALA A 66 17.20 -3.97 4.95
N ARG A 67 16.17 -3.11 5.18
CA ARG A 67 16.24 -1.78 5.86
C ARG A 67 17.08 -1.79 7.11
N GLU A 68 16.82 -2.81 7.89
CA GLU A 68 17.54 -3.07 9.11
C GLU A 68 19.01 -3.46 8.88
N CYS A 69 19.33 -4.32 7.91
CA CYS A 69 20.68 -4.78 7.59
C CYS A 69 21.66 -3.66 7.18
N LEU A 70 21.31 -2.74 6.28
CA LEU A 70 22.17 -1.59 5.97
C LEU A 70 22.20 -0.58 7.12
N SER A 71 21.15 -0.45 7.95
CA SER A 71 21.24 0.37 9.17
C SER A 71 22.27 -0.22 10.14
N LYS A 72 22.23 -1.54 10.38
CA LYS A 72 23.22 -2.28 11.17
C LYS A 72 24.62 -2.18 10.57
N ALA A 73 24.72 -2.21 9.25
CA ALA A 73 25.98 -2.09 8.52
C ALA A 73 26.44 -0.64 8.30
N SER A 74 25.72 0.37 8.81
CA SER A 74 26.03 1.80 8.59
C SER A 74 26.19 2.16 7.10
N GLY A 75 25.38 1.57 6.24
CA GLY A 75 25.43 1.77 4.79
C GLY A 75 26.47 0.94 4.04
N ASP A 76 27.28 0.11 4.71
CA ASP A 76 28.22 -0.79 4.03
C ASP A 76 27.46 -1.90 3.29
N LYS A 77 27.53 -1.83 1.95
CA LYS A 77 26.82 -2.74 1.04
C LYS A 77 27.19 -4.21 1.26
N LEU A 78 28.48 -4.54 1.37
CA LEU A 78 28.93 -5.94 1.46
C LEU A 78 28.58 -6.55 2.81
N HIS A 79 28.63 -5.76 3.88
CA HIS A 79 28.20 -6.19 5.19
C HIS A 79 26.68 -6.37 5.23
N ALA A 80 25.89 -5.45 4.67
CA ALA A 80 24.45 -5.57 4.61
C ALA A 80 23.97 -6.78 3.79
N ILE A 81 24.63 -7.09 2.66
CA ILE A 81 24.34 -8.30 1.87
C ILE A 81 24.56 -9.56 2.72
N ARG A 82 25.67 -9.63 3.47
CA ARG A 82 25.96 -10.77 4.35
C ARG A 82 24.93 -10.92 5.47
N LEU A 83 24.54 -9.82 6.10
CA LEU A 83 23.49 -9.81 7.13
C LEU A 83 22.15 -10.27 6.54
N TYR A 84 21.76 -9.76 5.38
CA TYR A 84 20.51 -10.13 4.74
C TYR A 84 20.44 -11.61 4.37
N MET A 85 21.53 -12.15 3.80
CA MET A 85 21.63 -13.59 3.52
C MET A 85 21.50 -14.44 4.79
N HIS A 86 22.11 -13.98 5.89
CA HIS A 86 22.02 -14.68 7.17
C HIS A 86 20.60 -14.62 7.78
N GLU A 87 19.91 -13.48 7.69
CA GLU A 87 18.58 -13.30 8.28
C GLU A 87 17.46 -13.98 7.47
N THR A 88 17.61 -14.07 6.15
CA THR A 88 16.55 -14.59 5.25
C THR A 88 16.83 -15.97 4.68
N GLY A 89 18.08 -16.44 4.71
CA GLY A 89 18.52 -17.64 4.01
C GLY A 89 18.56 -17.50 2.48
N SER A 90 18.44 -16.27 1.95
CA SER A 90 18.44 -16.01 0.51
C SER A 90 19.83 -16.23 -0.11
N ASP A 91 19.86 -16.53 -1.41
CA ASP A 91 21.12 -16.57 -2.16
C ASP A 91 21.74 -15.17 -2.35
N LEU A 92 22.98 -15.14 -2.85
CA LEU A 92 23.74 -13.91 -3.07
C LEU A 92 23.05 -12.95 -4.06
N HIS A 93 22.42 -13.48 -5.11
CA HIS A 93 21.80 -12.66 -6.15
C HIS A 93 20.55 -11.96 -5.61
N GLN A 94 19.71 -12.70 -4.87
CA GLN A 94 18.54 -12.13 -4.19
C GLN A 94 18.94 -11.09 -3.16
N ALA A 95 19.97 -11.36 -2.36
CA ALA A 95 20.47 -10.42 -1.36
C ALA A 95 21.04 -9.14 -2.00
N GLN A 96 21.83 -9.27 -3.08
CA GLN A 96 22.33 -8.13 -3.85
C GLN A 96 21.18 -7.28 -4.37
N LYS A 97 20.20 -7.90 -5.03
CA LYS A 97 19.04 -7.21 -5.57
C LYS A 97 18.30 -6.44 -4.48
N ALA A 98 17.99 -7.10 -3.36
CA ALA A 98 17.26 -6.48 -2.25
C ALA A 98 18.02 -5.29 -1.66
N VAL A 99 19.31 -5.47 -1.35
CA VAL A 99 20.14 -4.41 -0.77
C VAL A 99 20.34 -3.25 -1.74
N GLU A 100 20.71 -3.50 -3.00
CA GLU A 100 20.98 -2.45 -3.99
C GLU A 100 19.72 -1.66 -4.37
N THR A 101 18.59 -2.36 -4.54
CA THR A 101 17.30 -1.72 -4.78
C THR A 101 17.02 -0.71 -3.68
N ASN A 102 17.24 -1.12 -2.45
CA ASN A 102 16.99 -0.29 -1.31
C ASN A 102 17.99 0.87 -1.13
N MET A 103 19.28 0.67 -1.41
CA MET A 103 20.24 1.77 -1.51
C MET A 103 19.81 2.80 -2.56
N SER A 104 19.28 2.35 -3.71
CA SER A 104 18.79 3.24 -4.77
C SER A 104 17.53 4.02 -4.39
N LEU A 105 16.71 3.46 -3.48
CA LEU A 105 15.54 4.11 -2.89
C LEU A 105 15.91 5.02 -1.71
N GLY A 106 17.20 5.26 -1.50
CA GLY A 106 17.70 6.11 -0.43
C GLY A 106 17.47 5.52 0.95
N TRP A 107 17.61 4.19 1.05
CA TRP A 107 17.63 3.42 2.27
C TRP A 107 17.60 4.21 3.59
#